data_AF-A0A919U1K1-F1
#
_entry.id   AF-A0A919U1K1-F1
#
_cell.length_a   1.000
_cell.length_b   1.000
_cell.length_c   1.000
_cell.angle_alpha   90.00
_cell.angle_beta   90.00
_cell.angle_gamma   90.00
#
_symmetry.space_group_name_H-M   'P 1'
#
loop_
_entity.id
_entity.type
_entity.pdbx_description
1 polymer ?
#
loop_
_entity_poly.entity_id
_entity_poly.type
_entity_poly.pdbx_seq_one_letter_code
_entity_poly.pdbx_strand_id
1 'polypeptide(L)' 'MKAFRCGDVVPGCARAFTGTEDEILGAVAAHAQQDHGLTEVPDELVAQVRGAMVPA' A
#
# COMPACT_ATOMS: atom_id res chain seq x y z
N MET A 1 -8.41 5.43 12.21
CA MET A 1 -7.26 5.56 11.28
C MET A 1 -6.56 4.22 11.21
N LYS A 2 -5.88 3.95 10.10
CA LYS A 2 -5.11 2.73 9.86
C LYS A 2 -3.67 3.08 9.49
N ALA A 3 -2.79 2.11 9.66
CA ALA A 3 -1.40 2.14 9.23
C ALA A 3 -1.13 0.93 8.31
N PHE A 4 -0.23 1.12 7.35
CA PHE A 4 0.18 0.09 6.40
C PHE A 4 1.68 0.20 6.11
N ARG A 5 2.39 -0.93 6.05
CA ARG A 5 3.80 -0.97 5.63
C ARG A 5 3.88 -1.73 4.32
N CYS A 6 4.45 -1.10 3.30
CA CYS A 6 4.61 -1.73 1.99
C CYS A 6 5.46 -3.01 2.06
N GLY A 7 6.43 -3.05 2.99
CA GLY A 7 7.25 -4.21 3.29
C GLY A 7 6.50 -5.49 3.70
N ASP A 8 5.25 -5.36 4.15
CA ASP A 8 4.41 -6.51 4.51
C ASP A 8 3.85 -7.24 3.27
N VAL A 9 3.91 -6.60 2.09
CA VAL A 9 3.47 -7.15 0.80
C VAL A 9 4.64 -7.28 -0.18
N VAL A 10 5.55 -6.30 -0.21
CA VAL A 10 6.72 -6.26 -1.09
C VAL A 10 8.00 -6.30 -0.23
N PRO A 11 8.64 -7.47 -0.09
CA PRO A 11 9.85 -7.60 0.72
C PRO A 11 10.94 -6.61 0.30
N GLY A 12 11.52 -5.92 1.27
CA GLY A 12 12.57 -4.92 1.04
C GLY A 12 12.08 -3.49 0.87
N CYS A 13 10.77 -3.24 0.76
CA CYS A 13 10.23 -1.88 0.76
C CYS A 13 10.05 -1.33 2.19
N ALA A 14 10.65 -0.17 2.48
CA ALA A 14 10.56 0.46 3.80
C ALA A 14 9.46 1.53 3.92
N ARG A 15 8.67 1.79 2.85
CA ARG A 15 7.60 2.79 2.90
C ARG A 15 6.48 2.36 3.86
N ALA A 16 5.97 3.33 4.61
CA ALA A 16 4.83 3.18 5.49
C ALA A 16 3.86 4.35 5.28
N PHE A 17 2.57 4.08 5.49
CA PHE A 17 1.47 5.00 5.25
C PHE A 17 0.51 4.97 6.43
N THR A 18 -0.08 6.13 6.76
CA THR A 18 -1.10 6.26 7.81
C THR A 18 -2.21 7.16 7.32
N GLY A 19 -3.46 6.79 7.59
CA GLY A 19 -4.63 7.55 7.16
C GLY A 19 -5.93 6.76 7.26
N THR A 20 -6.95 7.20 6.54
CA THR A 20 -8.09 6.37 6.16
C THR A 20 -7.67 5.31 5.15
N GLU A 21 -8.51 4.29 4.95
CA GLU A 21 -8.22 3.23 3.97
C GLU A 21 -8.05 3.79 2.55
N ASP A 22 -8.93 4.72 2.13
CA ASP A 22 -8.87 5.34 0.81
C ASP A 22 -7.60 6.20 0.63
N GLU A 23 -7.20 6.96 1.66
CA GLU A 23 -5.95 7.74 1.63
C GLU A 23 -4.73 6.83 1.49
N ILE A 24 -4.70 5.71 2.22
CA ILE A 24 -3.61 4.73 2.13
C ILE A 24 -3.59 4.10 0.73
N LEU A 25 -4.73 3.66 0.20
CA LEU A 25 -4.79 3.05 -1.13
C LEU A 25 -4.33 4.01 -2.24
N GLY A 26 -4.74 5.28 -2.17
CA GLY A 26 -4.27 6.30 -3.11
C GLY A 26 -2.76 6.54 -3.02
N ALA A 27 -2.22 6.64 -1.81
CA ALA A 27 -0.78 6.84 -1.60
C ALA A 27 0.05 5.62 -2.03
N VAL A 28 -0.44 4.41 -1.77
CA VAL A 28 0.20 3.16 -2.19
C VAL A 28 0.21 3.03 -3.72
N ALA A 29 -0.90 3.38 -4.40
CA ALA A 29 -0.95 3.35 -5.86
C ALA A 29 0.06 4.33 -6.49
N ALA A 30 0.15 5.56 -5.97
CA ALA A 30 1.14 6.54 -6.41
C ALA A 30 2.58 6.02 -6.19
N HIS A 31 2.86 5.48 -5.00
CA HIS A 31 4.16 4.87 -4.68
C HIS A 31 4.50 3.69 -5.61
N ALA A 32 3.55 2.79 -5.86
CA ALA A 32 3.72 1.64 -6.75
C ALA A 32 4.09 2.09 -8.18
N GLN A 33 3.42 3.12 -8.70
CA GLN A 33 3.72 3.68 -10.00
C GLN A 33 5.11 4.34 -10.04
N GLN A 34 5.44 5.18 -9.06
CA GLN A 34 6.65 6.00 -9.09
C GLN A 34 7.93 5.22 -8.75
N ASP A 35 7.88 4.36 -7.74
CA ASP A 35 9.07 3.69 -7.22
C ASP A 35 9.27 2.30 -7.83
N HIS A 36 8.21 1.66 -8.35
CA HIS A 36 8.26 0.31 -8.91
C HIS A 36 7.81 0.21 -10.37
N GLY A 37 7.37 1.31 -10.99
CA GLY A 37 6.89 1.31 -12.37
C GLY A 37 5.57 0.56 -12.58
N LEU A 38 4.84 0.26 -11.49
CA LEU A 38 3.61 -0.52 -11.54
C LEU A 38 2.44 0.40 -11.92
N THR A 39 2.18 0.53 -13.23
CA THR A 39 1.11 1.38 -13.77
C THR A 39 -0.28 0.76 -13.65
N GLU A 40 -0.35 -0.57 -13.58
CA GLU A 40 -1.59 -1.31 -13.34
C GLU A 40 -1.46 -2.06 -12.02
N VAL A 41 -2.37 -1.78 -11.08
CA VAL A 41 -2.42 -2.41 -9.77
C VAL A 41 -3.49 -3.50 -9.81
N PRO A 42 -3.13 -4.80 -9.80
CA PRO A 42 -4.10 -5.89 -9.84
C PRO A 42 -5.01 -5.88 -8.59
N ASP A 43 -6.27 -6.30 -8.74
CA ASP A 43 -7.23 -6.37 -7.62
C ASP A 43 -6.72 -7.22 -6.45
N GLU A 44 -5.96 -8.29 -6.75
CA GLU A 44 -5.35 -9.13 -5.74
C GLU A 44 -4.32 -8.37 -4.89
N LEU A 45 -3.55 -7.46 -5.50
CA LEU A 45 -2.61 -6.60 -4.77
C LEU A 45 -3.36 -5.62 -3.89
N VAL A 46 -4.47 -5.05 -4.36
CA VAL A 46 -5.34 -4.19 -3.55
C VAL A 46 -5.91 -4.95 -2.35
N ALA A 47 -6.34 -6.20 -2.55
CA ALA A 47 -6.84 -7.05 -1.47
C ALA A 47 -5.75 -7.36 -0.43
N GLN A 48 -4.51 -7.64 -0.86
CA GLN A 48 -3.37 -7.84 0.04
C GLN A 48 -3.07 -6.58 0.86
N VAL A 49 -3.04 -5.40 0.22
CA VAL A 49 -2.82 -4.13 0.92
C VAL A 49 -3.90 -3.88 1.97
N ARG A 50 -5.19 -4.09 1.63
CA ARG A 50 -6.30 -3.98 2.59
C ARG A 50 -6.17 -4.95 3.77
N GLY A 51 -5.79 -6.20 3.49
CA GLY A 51 -5.61 -7.23 4.51
C GLY A 51 -4.44 -6.97 5.46
N ALA A 52 -3.41 -6.27 5.00
CA ALA A 52 -2.23 -5.91 5.79
C ALA A 52 -2.39 -4.61 6.59
N MET A 53 -3.48 -3.85 6.42
CA MET A 53 -3.68 -2.63 7.19
C MET A 53 -4.05 -2.95 8.65
N VAL A 54 -3.39 -2.26 9.59
CA VAL A 54 -3.64 -2.38 11.03
C VAL A 54 -4.18 -1.07 11.60
N PRO A 55 -4.80 -1.05 12.80
CA PRO A 55 -5.09 0.19 13.51
C PRO A 55 -3.82 1.04 13.68
N ALA A 56 -3.92 2.34 13.43
CA ALA A 56 -2.83 3.31 13.63
C ALA A 56 -2.74 3.78 15.08
#